data_AF-A0A1Y2EL55-F1
#
_entry.id   AF-A0A1Y2EL55-F1
#
_cell.length_a   1.000
_cell.length_b   1.000
_cell.length_c   1.000
_cell.angle_alpha   90.00
_cell.angle_beta   90.00
_cell.angle_gamma   90.00
#
_symmetry.space_group_name_H-M   'P 1'
#
loop_
_entity.id
_entity.type
_entity.pdbx_description
1 polymer ?
#
loop_
_entity_poly.entity_id
_entity_poly.type
_entity_poly.pdbx_seq_one_letter_code
_entity_poly.pdbx_strand_id
1 'polypeptide(L)'
;MNLRYPVLDIVLPINDMNITAKGLSIALGHLYSSYAHHHLLNVENVNSAEHSALLRSVLASAHFLRLPDLCNIAANLIYNNINRNTVLDYCHFVNQPNFITRYDEFSKNIYDCVYNCLCKNVVKELTELNRQDIWQDREGQGYKRLIELFSELPFEWMKKVVESKDFIIPSEIDRYYFAKELISLRAQKQSPVVIGEENVVLAFGISKNSNITILRKSPKPATGSQERKVWKYMDK
;
A
#
# COMPACT_ATOMS: atom_id res chain seq x y z
N MET A 1 -0.30 -30.20 48.85
CA MET A 1 -1.37 -29.18 48.73
C MET A 1 -1.15 -28.47 47.41
N ASN A 2 -1.84 -28.88 46.35
CA ASN A 2 -1.68 -28.28 45.01
C ASN A 2 -2.49 -26.98 44.96
N LEU A 3 -1.82 -25.84 45.19
CA LEU A 3 -2.39 -24.52 44.93
C LEU A 3 -2.55 -24.38 43.41
N ARG A 4 -3.68 -24.83 42.87
CA ARG A 4 -4.14 -24.43 41.54
C ARG A 4 -4.54 -22.96 41.64
N TYR A 5 -3.60 -22.06 41.41
CA TYR A 5 -3.94 -20.66 41.18
C TYR A 5 -4.95 -20.61 40.02
N PRO A 6 -6.06 -19.86 40.15
CA PRO A 6 -6.96 -19.67 39.03
C PRO A 6 -6.15 -19.00 37.91
N VAL A 7 -6.18 -19.61 36.73
CA VAL A 7 -5.61 -18.97 35.53
C VAL A 7 -6.44 -17.71 35.31
N LEU A 8 -5.82 -16.54 35.52
CA LEU A 8 -6.45 -15.25 35.24
C LEU A 8 -6.47 -15.06 33.73
N ASP A 9 -7.58 -15.44 33.11
CA ASP A 9 -7.82 -15.18 31.70
C ASP A 9 -8.29 -13.74 31.52
N ILE A 10 -7.46 -12.92 30.86
CA ILE A 10 -7.81 -11.55 30.47
C ILE A 10 -8.21 -11.57 29.00
N VAL A 11 -9.49 -11.36 28.73
CA VAL A 11 -10.01 -11.25 27.35
C VAL A 11 -9.93 -9.79 26.93
N LEU A 12 -9.05 -9.51 25.95
CA LEU A 12 -8.94 -8.18 25.35
C LEU A 12 -9.84 -8.10 24.11
N PRO A 13 -10.79 -7.15 24.02
CA PRO A 13 -11.57 -6.93 22.81
C PRO A 13 -10.70 -6.25 21.75
N ILE A 14 -10.05 -7.06 20.91
CA ILE A 14 -9.19 -6.59 19.83
C ILE A 14 -10.05 -6.38 18.59
N ASN A 15 -10.26 -5.11 18.22
CA ASN A 15 -11.02 -4.72 17.01
C ASN A 15 -10.11 -4.50 15.79
N ASP A 16 -8.79 -4.60 15.94
CA ASP A 16 -7.82 -4.32 14.90
C ASP A 16 -7.17 -5.61 14.42
N MET A 17 -7.29 -5.87 13.11
CA MET A 17 -6.74 -7.06 12.45
C MET A 17 -5.21 -7.10 12.50
N ASN A 18 -4.56 -5.95 12.69
CA ASN A 18 -3.10 -5.88 12.71
C ASN A 18 -2.50 -6.24 14.09
N ILE A 19 -3.32 -6.30 15.15
CA ILE A 19 -2.83 -6.67 16.48
C ILE A 19 -2.62 -8.18 16.53
N THR A 20 -1.37 -8.59 16.70
CA THR A 20 -0.97 -10.01 16.83
C THR A 20 -0.47 -10.26 18.24
N ALA A 21 -0.53 -11.53 18.67
CA ALA A 21 0.01 -11.94 19.97
C ALA A 21 1.49 -11.57 20.12
N LYS A 22 2.28 -11.70 19.04
CA LYS A 22 3.70 -11.35 19.04
C LYS A 22 3.90 -9.84 19.22
N GLY A 23 3.20 -9.01 18.44
CA GLY A 23 3.25 -7.55 18.57
C GLY A 23 2.82 -7.05 19.95
N LEU A 24 1.76 -7.65 20.51
CA LEU A 24 1.28 -7.33 21.85
C LEU A 24 2.28 -7.73 22.93
N SER A 25 2.89 -8.91 22.82
CA SER A 25 3.89 -9.37 23.79
C SER A 25 5.11 -8.46 23.83
N ILE A 26 5.54 -7.94 22.68
CA ILE A 26 6.65 -6.96 22.58
C ILE A 26 6.24 -5.63 23.22
N ALA A 27 5.03 -5.15 22.93
CA ALA A 27 4.54 -3.89 23.49
C ALA A 27 4.34 -3.95 25.02
N LEU A 28 3.85 -5.07 25.55
CA LEU A 28 3.80 -5.32 26.99
C LEU A 28 5.20 -5.46 27.57
N GLY A 29 6.10 -6.18 26.90
CA GLY A 29 7.50 -6.32 27.32
C GLY A 29 8.22 -4.97 27.44
N HIS A 30 7.85 -3.98 26.61
CA HIS A 30 8.35 -2.60 26.69
C HIS A 30 7.99 -1.91 28.01
N LEU A 31 6.81 -2.19 28.58
CA LEU A 31 6.37 -1.61 29.85
C LEU A 31 7.21 -2.09 31.04
N TYR A 32 7.67 -3.34 30.99
CA TYR A 32 8.42 -3.96 32.07
C TYR A 32 9.94 -3.87 31.87
N SER A 33 10.42 -3.58 30.65
CA SER A 33 11.85 -3.53 30.33
C SER A 33 12.11 -2.88 28.96
N SER A 34 13.35 -2.44 28.71
CA SER A 34 13.78 -1.96 27.39
C SER A 34 13.88 -3.06 26.32
N TYR A 35 13.42 -4.29 26.59
CA TYR A 35 13.54 -5.50 25.75
C TYR A 35 12.94 -5.36 24.36
N ALA A 36 11.90 -4.56 24.19
CA ALA A 36 11.27 -4.31 22.89
C ALA A 36 12.27 -3.74 21.87
N HIS A 37 13.23 -2.92 22.29
CA HIS A 37 14.21 -2.33 21.38
C HIS A 37 15.11 -3.40 20.76
N HIS A 38 15.61 -4.36 21.55
CA HIS A 38 16.52 -5.39 21.05
C HIS A 38 15.80 -6.38 20.13
N HIS A 39 14.54 -6.73 20.41
CA HIS A 39 13.78 -7.65 19.55
C HIS A 39 13.22 -6.99 18.28
N LEU A 40 12.99 -5.67 18.29
CA LEU A 40 12.59 -4.91 17.10
C LEU A 40 13.77 -4.54 16.20
N LEU A 41 14.96 -4.34 16.78
CA LEU A 41 16.17 -3.94 16.05
C LEU A 41 16.98 -5.13 15.54
N ASN A 42 17.00 -6.26 16.26
CA ASN A 42 17.90 -7.39 15.95
C ASN A 42 17.28 -8.42 14.97
N VAL A 43 16.36 -7.97 14.13
CA VAL A 43 15.67 -8.82 13.14
C VAL A 43 16.45 -8.86 11.83
N GLU A 44 17.77 -9.07 11.90
CA GLU A 44 18.63 -9.14 10.72
C GLU A 44 18.44 -10.46 9.93
N ASN A 45 17.73 -11.45 10.50
CA ASN A 45 17.60 -12.81 9.93
C ASN A 45 16.15 -13.24 9.57
N VAL A 46 15.17 -12.34 9.61
CA VAL A 46 13.77 -12.67 9.29
C VAL A 46 13.43 -12.15 7.90
N ASN A 47 12.66 -12.94 7.15
CA ASN A 47 12.13 -12.57 5.83
C ASN A 47 11.56 -11.14 5.86
N SER A 48 11.88 -10.33 4.84
CA SER A 48 11.49 -8.91 4.78
C SER A 48 9.98 -8.67 4.98
N ALA A 49 9.14 -9.61 4.51
CA ALA A 49 7.69 -9.57 4.67
C ALA A 49 7.21 -9.89 6.10
N GLU A 50 7.86 -10.83 6.79
CA GLU A 50 7.54 -11.14 8.19
C GLU A 50 7.96 -10.00 9.11
N HIS A 51 9.09 -9.35 8.79
CA HIS A 51 9.54 -8.17 9.50
C HIS A 51 8.56 -6.99 9.34
N SER A 52 8.10 -6.72 8.11
CA SER A 52 7.11 -5.68 7.86
C SER A 52 5.81 -5.96 8.61
N ALA A 53 5.36 -7.22 8.70
CA ALA A 53 4.16 -7.61 9.45
C ALA A 53 4.33 -7.41 10.96
N LEU A 54 5.51 -7.75 11.50
CA LEU A 54 5.83 -7.53 12.90
C LEU A 54 5.81 -6.04 13.26
N LEU A 55 6.45 -5.19 12.45
CA LEU A 55 6.49 -3.74 12.67
C LEU A 55 5.09 -3.12 12.68
N ARG A 56 4.24 -3.49 11.70
CA ARG A 56 2.83 -3.07 11.63
C ARG A 56 2.07 -3.49 12.88
N SER A 57 2.29 -4.73 13.33
CA SER A 57 1.62 -5.26 14.51
C SER A 57 2.06 -4.60 15.81
N VAL A 58 3.34 -4.27 15.93
CA VAL A 58 3.90 -3.57 17.08
C VAL A 58 3.38 -2.14 17.12
N LEU A 59 3.32 -1.44 15.99
CA LEU A 59 2.72 -0.11 15.91
C LEU A 59 1.26 -0.14 16.37
N ALA A 60 0.47 -1.11 15.91
CA ALA A 60 -0.93 -1.25 16.30
C ALA A 60 -1.10 -1.56 17.79
N SER A 61 -0.27 -2.46 18.32
CA SER A 61 -0.28 -2.85 19.74
C SER A 61 0.18 -1.70 20.65
N ALA A 62 1.22 -0.96 20.23
CA ALA A 62 1.73 0.21 20.94
C ALA A 62 0.69 1.33 20.98
N HIS A 63 -0.01 1.56 19.87
CA HIS A 63 -1.09 2.55 19.83
C HIS A 63 -2.27 2.14 20.73
N PHE A 64 -2.65 0.86 20.71
CA PHE A 64 -3.70 0.31 21.59
C PHE A 64 -3.37 0.49 23.07
N LEU A 65 -2.13 0.24 23.47
CA LEU A 65 -1.64 0.44 24.84
C LEU A 65 -1.29 1.89 25.18
N ARG A 66 -1.45 2.83 24.23
CA ARG A 66 -1.12 4.26 24.37
C ARG A 66 0.35 4.51 24.76
N LEU A 67 1.27 3.82 24.09
CA LEU A 67 2.73 3.96 24.29
C LEU A 67 3.35 4.80 23.16
N PRO A 68 3.46 6.14 23.30
CA PRO A 68 3.92 7.02 22.24
C PRO A 68 5.39 6.77 21.86
N ASP A 69 6.25 6.47 22.82
CA ASP A 69 7.68 6.24 22.59
C ASP A 69 7.91 5.02 21.67
N LEU A 70 7.21 3.93 21.96
CA LEU A 70 7.26 2.72 21.13
C LEU A 70 6.63 2.94 19.76
N CYS A 71 5.56 3.75 19.66
CA CYS A 71 4.99 4.14 18.37
C CYS A 71 6.00 4.91 17.50
N ASN A 72 6.74 5.86 18.10
CA ASN A 72 7.77 6.64 17.39
C ASN A 72 8.88 5.72 16.87
N ILE A 73 9.36 4.80 17.70
CA ILE A 73 10.41 3.86 17.30
C ILE A 73 9.92 2.94 16.18
N ALA A 74 8.73 2.36 16.33
CA ALA A 74 8.14 1.49 15.31
C ALA A 74 7.94 2.25 13.99
N ALA A 75 7.46 3.50 14.04
CA ALA A 75 7.29 4.34 12.86
C ALA A 75 8.62 4.62 12.16
N ASN A 76 9.68 4.97 12.91
CA ASN A 76 11.02 5.18 12.35
C ASN A 76 11.58 3.93 11.66
N LEU A 77 11.36 2.75 12.26
CA LEU A 77 11.76 1.48 11.65
C LEU A 77 10.95 1.16 10.40
N ILE A 78 9.65 1.48 10.39
CA ILE A 78 8.82 1.36 9.19
C ILE A 78 9.38 2.24 8.07
N TYR A 79 9.72 3.51 8.36
CA TYR A 79 10.26 4.42 7.34
C TYR A 79 11.55 3.89 6.70
N ASN A 80 12.43 3.28 7.50
CA ASN A 80 13.68 2.69 7.02
C ASN A 80 13.47 1.36 6.28
N ASN A 81 12.38 0.64 6.56
CA ASN A 81 12.09 -0.67 5.98
C ASN A 81 11.29 -0.59 4.66
N ILE A 82 10.68 0.55 4.34
CA ILE A 82 9.93 0.75 3.08
C ILE A 82 10.91 0.67 1.90
N ASN A 83 10.86 -0.46 1.18
CA ASN A 83 11.64 -0.76 -0.02
C ASN A 83 10.74 -1.37 -1.09
N ARG A 84 11.27 -1.65 -2.29
CA ARG A 84 10.49 -2.25 -3.38
C ARG A 84 9.76 -3.56 -3.02
N ASN A 85 10.30 -4.38 -2.12
CA ASN A 85 9.71 -5.68 -1.77
C ASN A 85 8.62 -5.55 -0.71
N THR A 86 8.72 -4.56 0.17
CA THR A 86 7.80 -4.35 1.31
C THR A 86 6.74 -3.28 1.03
N VAL A 87 6.91 -2.46 0.00
CA VAL A 87 5.95 -1.38 -0.30
C VAL A 87 4.54 -1.90 -0.54
N LEU A 88 4.38 -3.07 -1.17
CA LEU A 88 3.08 -3.70 -1.41
C LEU A 88 2.36 -4.02 -0.09
N ASP A 89 3.08 -4.60 0.87
CA ASP A 89 2.59 -4.90 2.21
C ASP A 89 2.10 -3.64 2.95
N TYR A 90 2.86 -2.56 2.84
CA TYR A 90 2.50 -1.28 3.45
C TYR A 90 1.34 -0.60 2.71
N CYS A 91 1.24 -0.74 1.38
CA CYS A 91 0.08 -0.27 0.63
C CYS A 91 -1.21 -0.97 1.07
N HIS A 92 -1.17 -2.29 1.29
CA HIS A 92 -2.32 -3.03 1.82
C HIS A 92 -2.69 -2.58 3.22
N PHE A 93 -1.69 -2.31 4.07
CA PHE A 93 -1.91 -1.80 5.43
C PHE A 93 -2.57 -0.42 5.42
N VAL A 94 -2.09 0.50 4.58
CA VAL A 94 -2.63 1.87 4.49
C VAL A 94 -4.01 1.91 3.81
N ASN A 95 -4.32 0.94 2.94
CA ASN A 95 -5.62 0.84 2.28
C ASN A 95 -6.75 0.32 3.20
N GLN A 96 -6.45 0.00 4.46
CA GLN A 96 -7.47 -0.43 5.41
C GLN A 96 -8.44 0.72 5.77
N PRO A 97 -9.75 0.43 5.91
CA PRO A 97 -10.72 1.44 6.29
C PRO A 97 -10.38 2.00 7.68
N ASN A 98 -10.48 3.32 7.84
CA ASN A 98 -10.17 4.04 9.09
C ASN A 98 -8.69 4.03 9.50
N PHE A 99 -7.75 3.73 8.60
CA PHE A 99 -6.31 3.79 8.90
C PHE A 99 -5.87 5.15 9.45
N ILE A 100 -6.33 6.24 8.81
CA ILE A 100 -5.94 7.61 9.17
C ILE A 100 -6.44 8.01 10.57
N THR A 101 -7.63 7.56 10.94
CA THR A 101 -8.23 7.88 12.25
C THR A 101 -7.77 6.94 13.35
N ARG A 102 -7.16 5.79 13.02
CA ARG A 102 -6.70 4.78 13.97
C ARG A 102 -5.29 5.00 14.50
N TYR A 103 -4.40 5.64 13.74
CA TYR A 103 -3.00 5.82 14.14
C TYR A 103 -2.57 7.30 14.17
N ASP A 104 -3.54 8.22 14.22
CA ASP A 104 -3.33 9.67 14.35
C ASP A 104 -2.26 10.21 13.37
N GLU A 105 -1.27 10.94 13.86
CA GLU A 105 -0.21 11.58 13.07
C GLU A 105 0.70 10.57 12.35
N PHE A 106 0.96 9.40 12.96
CA PHE A 106 1.78 8.35 12.38
C PHE A 106 1.20 7.83 11.06
N SER A 107 -0.14 7.78 10.96
CA SER A 107 -0.82 7.32 9.75
C SER A 107 -0.46 8.18 8.53
N LYS A 108 -0.41 9.51 8.70
CA LYS A 108 -0.11 10.46 7.63
C LYS A 108 1.35 10.35 7.20
N ASN A 109 2.25 10.27 8.16
CA ASN A 109 3.68 10.16 7.88
C ASN A 109 3.99 8.84 7.14
N ILE A 110 3.41 7.71 7.59
CA ILE A 110 3.55 6.43 6.88
C ILE A 110 2.96 6.51 5.47
N TYR A 111 1.78 7.13 5.33
CA TYR A 111 1.14 7.34 4.04
C TYR A 111 2.05 8.12 3.07
N ASP A 112 2.62 9.23 3.53
CA ASP A 112 3.49 10.10 2.73
C ASP A 112 4.82 9.39 2.38
N CYS A 113 5.38 8.61 3.30
CA CYS A 113 6.55 7.78 3.04
C CYS A 113 6.28 6.72 1.95
N VAL A 114 5.14 6.02 2.03
CA VAL A 114 4.73 5.02 1.01
C VAL A 114 4.53 5.71 -0.34
N TYR A 115 3.84 6.86 -0.37
CA TYR A 115 3.64 7.64 -1.60
C TYR A 115 4.98 8.10 -2.20
N ASN A 116 5.87 8.67 -1.41
CA ASN A 116 7.18 9.12 -1.88
C ASN A 116 8.05 7.94 -2.34
N CYS A 117 7.95 6.78 -1.67
CA CYS A 117 8.64 5.57 -2.08
C CYS A 117 8.19 5.13 -3.48
N LEU A 118 6.87 5.03 -3.71
CA LEU A 118 6.31 4.66 -5.02
C LEU A 118 6.67 5.67 -6.12
N CYS A 119 6.64 6.96 -5.82
CA CYS A 119 6.93 8.00 -6.80
C CYS A 119 8.42 8.08 -7.17
N LYS A 120 9.33 7.88 -6.20
CA LYS A 120 10.75 8.18 -6.36
C LYS A 120 11.68 7.02 -6.02
N ASN A 121 11.51 6.39 -4.87
CA ASN A 121 12.49 5.41 -4.38
C ASN A 121 12.46 4.13 -5.20
N VAL A 122 11.30 3.61 -5.60
CA VAL A 122 11.21 2.38 -6.41
C VAL A 122 11.94 2.55 -7.75
N VAL A 123 11.77 3.70 -8.41
CA VAL A 123 12.46 4.01 -9.67
C VAL A 123 13.97 4.10 -9.45
N LYS A 124 14.42 4.78 -8.39
CA LYS A 124 15.85 4.90 -8.04
C LYS A 124 16.48 3.55 -7.72
N GLU A 125 15.85 2.73 -6.88
CA GLU A 125 16.33 1.39 -6.50
C GLU A 125 16.49 0.49 -7.74
N LEU A 126 15.56 0.56 -8.69
CA LEU A 126 15.64 -0.23 -9.92
C LEU A 126 16.70 0.29 -10.89
N THR A 127 16.90 1.61 -10.98
CA THR A 127 17.98 2.20 -11.77
C THR A 127 19.36 1.85 -11.19
N GLU A 128 19.51 1.90 -9.87
CA GLU A 128 20.76 1.53 -9.18
C GLU A 128 21.10 0.04 -9.33
N LEU A 129 20.10 -0.83 -9.18
CA LEU A 129 20.29 -2.28 -9.30
C LEU A 129 20.73 -2.69 -10.72
N ASN A 130 20.13 -2.09 -11.74
CA ASN A 130 20.43 -2.41 -13.14
C ASN A 130 21.59 -1.59 -13.72
N ARG A 131 22.10 -0.59 -12.97
CA ARG A 131 23.14 0.37 -13.40
C ARG A 131 22.83 1.06 -14.75
N GLN A 132 21.55 1.15 -15.09
CA GLN A 132 21.08 1.70 -16.34
C GLN A 132 19.74 2.39 -16.11
N ASP A 133 19.49 3.45 -16.86
CA ASP A 133 18.19 4.14 -16.86
C ASP A 133 17.10 3.19 -17.38
N ILE A 134 16.13 2.90 -16.52
CA ILE A 134 15.01 1.99 -16.81
C ILE A 134 14.12 2.48 -17.94
N TRP A 135 14.14 3.78 -18.24
CA TRP A 135 13.26 4.37 -19.26
C TRP A 135 13.82 4.26 -20.68
N GLN A 136 15.14 4.05 -20.82
CA GLN A 136 15.79 3.89 -22.12
C GLN A 136 15.58 2.49 -22.70
N ASP A 137 15.49 1.47 -21.84
CA ASP A 137 15.28 0.09 -22.24
C ASP A 137 13.95 -0.46 -21.69
N ARG A 138 12.89 -0.31 -22.50
CA ARG A 138 11.54 -0.81 -22.17
C ARG A 138 11.45 -2.34 -22.18
N GLU A 139 12.37 -3.05 -22.84
CA GLU A 139 12.41 -4.51 -22.77
C GLU A 139 13.29 -5.03 -21.63
N GLY A 140 14.00 -4.11 -20.97
CA GLY A 140 14.89 -4.35 -19.87
C GLY A 140 14.20 -4.93 -18.64
N GLN A 141 14.99 -5.69 -17.87
CA GLN A 141 14.52 -6.34 -16.65
C GLN A 141 14.04 -5.32 -15.59
N GLY A 142 14.64 -4.12 -15.55
CA GLY A 142 14.23 -3.06 -14.62
C GLY A 142 12.83 -2.53 -14.89
N TYR A 143 12.53 -2.24 -16.16
CA TYR A 143 11.22 -1.75 -16.57
C TYR A 143 10.13 -2.82 -16.40
N LYS A 144 10.41 -4.08 -16.77
CA LYS A 144 9.49 -5.21 -16.55
C LYS A 144 9.15 -5.40 -15.07
N ARG A 145 10.15 -5.38 -14.18
CA ARG A 145 9.93 -5.47 -12.73
C ARG A 145 9.12 -4.29 -12.18
N LEU A 146 9.33 -3.08 -12.71
CA LEU A 146 8.54 -1.91 -12.32
C LEU A 146 7.05 -2.13 -12.66
N ILE A 147 6.77 -2.59 -13.88
CA ILE A 147 5.39 -2.90 -14.31
C ILE A 147 4.78 -4.01 -13.45
N GLU A 148 5.53 -5.08 -13.20
CA GLU A 148 5.07 -6.19 -12.36
C GLU A 148 4.67 -5.70 -10.97
N LEU A 149 5.53 -4.92 -10.31
CA LEU A 149 5.25 -4.36 -8.98
C LEU A 149 4.02 -3.43 -9.00
N PHE A 150 3.94 -2.51 -9.96
CA PHE A 150 2.80 -1.60 -10.06
C PHE A 150 1.49 -2.31 -10.43
N SER A 151 1.57 -3.47 -11.10
CA SER A 151 0.38 -4.24 -11.48
C SER A 151 -0.32 -4.87 -10.27
N GLU A 152 0.40 -5.04 -9.16
CA GLU A 152 -0.13 -5.64 -7.93
C GLU A 152 -0.74 -4.60 -6.98
N LEU A 153 -0.48 -3.31 -7.21
CA LEU A 153 -0.99 -2.24 -6.37
C LEU A 153 -2.53 -2.12 -6.42
N PRO A 154 -3.18 -1.68 -5.33
CA PRO A 154 -4.56 -1.23 -5.38
C PRO A 154 -4.74 -0.08 -6.38
N PHE A 155 -5.89 -0.04 -7.06
CA PHE A 155 -6.11 0.91 -8.15
C PHE A 155 -6.03 2.38 -7.74
N GLU A 156 -6.55 2.73 -6.57
CA GLU A 156 -6.48 4.11 -6.07
C GLU A 156 -5.02 4.57 -5.92
N TRP A 157 -4.14 3.68 -5.46
CA TRP A 157 -2.71 3.95 -5.33
C TRP A 157 -2.02 4.05 -6.69
N MET A 158 -2.28 3.08 -7.57
CA MET A 158 -1.74 3.08 -8.93
C MET A 158 -2.14 4.37 -9.67
N LYS A 159 -3.43 4.71 -9.68
CA LYS A 159 -3.95 5.93 -10.29
C LYS A 159 -3.28 7.17 -9.71
N LYS A 160 -3.25 7.28 -8.39
CA LYS A 160 -2.67 8.44 -7.69
C LYS A 160 -1.20 8.64 -8.03
N VAL A 161 -0.41 7.57 -8.08
CA VAL A 161 1.03 7.66 -8.37
C VAL A 161 1.26 7.98 -9.85
N VAL A 162 0.59 7.28 -10.76
CA VAL A 162 0.80 7.48 -12.21
C VAL A 162 0.33 8.85 -12.67
N GLU A 163 -0.76 9.39 -12.10
CA GLU A 163 -1.25 10.74 -12.41
C GLU A 163 -0.46 11.86 -11.71
N SER A 164 0.49 11.51 -10.83
CA SER A 164 1.25 12.50 -10.07
C SER A 164 2.41 13.11 -10.87
N LYS A 165 2.66 14.41 -10.65
CA LYS A 165 3.88 15.10 -11.13
C LYS A 165 5.15 14.62 -10.43
N ASP A 166 5.02 14.10 -9.22
CA ASP A 166 6.15 13.65 -8.41
C ASP A 166 6.74 12.32 -8.90
N PHE A 167 6.01 11.61 -9.76
CA PHE A 167 6.44 10.34 -10.31
C PHE A 167 7.54 10.55 -11.36
N ILE A 168 8.70 9.94 -11.10
CA ILE A 168 9.91 10.10 -11.92
C ILE A 168 9.69 9.41 -13.27
N ILE A 169 9.34 10.19 -14.29
CA ILE A 169 9.23 9.76 -15.68
C ILE A 169 9.85 10.82 -16.59
N PRO A 170 10.57 10.44 -17.68
CA PRO A 170 11.19 11.39 -18.60
C PRO A 170 10.20 12.27 -19.37
N SER A 171 9.10 11.68 -19.87
CA SER A 171 8.11 12.37 -20.70
C SER A 171 6.67 11.92 -20.39
N GLU A 172 5.70 12.81 -20.61
CA GLU A 172 4.28 12.46 -20.54
C GLU A 172 3.91 11.36 -21.55
N ILE A 173 4.59 11.29 -22.70
CA ILE A 173 4.38 10.24 -23.68
C ILE A 173 4.82 8.87 -23.10
N ASP A 174 5.95 8.82 -22.41
CA ASP A 174 6.44 7.60 -21.74
C ASP A 174 5.49 7.20 -20.60
N ARG A 175 4.96 8.17 -19.85
CA ARG A 175 3.93 7.93 -18.82
C ARG A 175 2.69 7.29 -19.40
N TYR A 176 2.24 7.72 -20.59
CA TYR A 176 1.10 7.13 -21.27
C TYR A 176 1.37 5.68 -21.67
N TYR A 177 2.52 5.41 -22.27
CA TYR A 177 2.89 4.04 -22.65
C TYR A 177 3.03 3.12 -21.45
N PHE A 178 3.70 3.59 -20.38
CA PHE A 178 3.82 2.87 -19.11
C PHE A 178 2.44 2.52 -18.55
N ALA A 179 1.55 3.50 -18.46
CA ALA A 179 0.21 3.28 -17.91
C ALA A 179 -0.62 2.32 -18.77
N LYS A 180 -0.49 2.39 -20.11
CA LYS A 180 -1.16 1.47 -21.04
C LYS A 180 -0.68 0.03 -20.85
N GLU A 181 0.62 -0.17 -20.73
CA GLU A 181 1.22 -1.49 -20.55
C GLU A 181 0.87 -2.08 -19.18
N LEU A 182 0.91 -1.25 -18.14
CA LEU A 182 0.49 -1.58 -16.80
C LEU A 182 -0.98 -2.07 -16.74
N ILE A 183 -1.90 -1.33 -17.37
CA ILE A 183 -3.30 -1.74 -17.46
C ILE A 183 -3.46 -3.03 -18.25
N SER A 184 -2.70 -3.20 -19.33
CA SER A 184 -2.73 -4.41 -20.13
C SER A 184 -2.32 -5.64 -19.30
N LEU A 185 -1.26 -5.52 -18.49
CA LEU A 185 -0.84 -6.59 -17.58
C LEU A 185 -1.88 -6.86 -16.48
N ARG A 186 -2.46 -5.80 -15.91
CA ARG A 186 -3.52 -5.93 -14.89
C ARG A 186 -4.76 -6.61 -15.45
N ALA A 187 -5.18 -6.28 -16.67
CA ALA A 187 -6.31 -6.93 -17.33
C ALA A 187 -6.07 -8.42 -17.64
N GLN A 188 -4.81 -8.82 -17.82
CA GLN A 188 -4.44 -10.23 -17.94
C GLN A 188 -4.45 -10.96 -16.59
N LYS A 189 -3.92 -10.32 -15.53
CA LYS A 189 -3.85 -10.91 -14.17
C LYS A 189 -5.20 -10.91 -13.45
N GLN A 190 -6.03 -9.90 -13.69
CA GLN A 190 -7.30 -9.67 -13.02
C GLN A 190 -8.43 -9.77 -14.04
N SER A 191 -9.41 -10.66 -13.78
CA SER A 191 -10.55 -10.78 -14.68
C SER A 191 -11.38 -9.47 -14.65
N PRO A 192 -11.54 -8.77 -15.79
CA PRO A 192 -12.26 -7.49 -15.86
C PRO A 192 -13.76 -7.64 -15.50
N VAL A 193 -14.27 -8.87 -15.48
CA VAL A 193 -15.64 -9.23 -15.08
C VAL A 193 -15.89 -8.97 -13.58
N VAL A 194 -14.85 -9.02 -12.73
CA VAL A 194 -15.00 -8.91 -11.27
C VAL A 194 -14.66 -7.50 -10.76
N ILE A 195 -13.65 -6.85 -11.36
CA ILE A 195 -13.06 -5.61 -10.81
C ILE A 195 -13.41 -4.36 -11.64
N GLY A 196 -13.84 -4.54 -12.89
CA GLY A 196 -14.15 -3.45 -13.81
C GLY A 196 -13.03 -3.16 -14.81
N GLU A 197 -13.39 -2.59 -15.98
CA GLU A 197 -12.44 -2.30 -17.05
C GLU A 197 -11.64 -1.01 -16.74
N GLU A 198 -10.32 -1.14 -16.61
CA GLU A 198 -9.39 -0.01 -16.45
C GLU A 198 -8.94 0.52 -17.82
N ASN A 199 -8.87 1.85 -17.98
CA ASN A 199 -8.44 2.52 -19.22
C ASN A 199 -7.58 3.75 -18.91
N VAL A 200 -6.65 4.06 -19.80
CA VAL A 200 -5.84 5.30 -19.77
C VAL A 200 -6.30 6.23 -20.88
N VAL A 201 -6.50 7.50 -20.53
CA VAL A 201 -6.86 8.57 -21.45
C VAL A 201 -5.88 9.73 -21.30
N LEU A 202 -5.53 10.36 -22.41
CA LEU A 202 -4.83 11.64 -22.41
C LEU A 202 -5.85 12.76 -22.18
N ALA A 203 -5.76 13.40 -21.02
CA ALA A 203 -6.62 14.52 -20.63
C ALA A 203 -5.95 15.84 -20.98
N PHE A 204 -6.18 16.32 -22.20
CA PHE A 204 -5.73 17.66 -22.59
C PHE A 204 -6.64 18.72 -21.95
N GLY A 205 -6.09 19.55 -21.06
CA GLY A 205 -6.72 20.80 -20.60
C GLY A 205 -7.69 20.71 -19.41
N ILE A 206 -7.90 19.54 -18.80
CA ILE A 206 -8.89 19.36 -17.70
C ILE A 206 -8.22 19.01 -16.35
N SER A 207 -7.01 18.46 -16.37
CA SER A 207 -6.33 17.93 -15.18
C SER A 207 -5.31 18.92 -14.60
N LYS A 208 -5.36 19.15 -13.28
CA LYS A 208 -4.42 20.01 -12.54
C LYS A 208 -3.06 19.32 -12.26
N ASN A 209 -3.02 17.98 -12.33
CA ASN A 209 -1.91 17.17 -11.86
C ASN A 209 -1.07 16.54 -12.98
N SER A 210 -1.64 16.00 -14.05
CA SER A 210 -0.87 15.53 -15.23
C SER A 210 -1.76 15.43 -16.46
N ASN A 211 -1.17 15.34 -17.65
CA ASN A 211 -1.93 15.24 -18.90
C ASN A 211 -2.56 13.85 -19.11
N ILE A 212 -2.47 12.96 -18.13
CA ILE A 212 -2.96 11.58 -18.19
C ILE A 212 -3.99 11.35 -17.09
N THR A 213 -5.03 10.58 -17.41
CA THR A 213 -6.06 10.19 -16.45
C THR A 213 -6.39 8.70 -16.62
N ILE A 214 -6.40 7.99 -15.50
CA ILE A 214 -6.75 6.58 -15.41
C ILE A 214 -8.17 6.45 -14.89
N LEU A 215 -8.99 5.71 -15.63
CA LEU A 215 -10.40 5.50 -15.37
C LEU A 215 -10.66 4.01 -15.17
N ARG A 216 -11.43 3.68 -14.13
CA ARG A 216 -11.99 2.33 -13.95
C ARG A 216 -13.50 2.42 -14.16
N LYS A 217 -14.00 1.70 -15.16
CA LYS A 217 -15.43 1.50 -15.35
C LYS A 217 -15.90 0.42 -14.38
N SER A 218 -17.11 0.57 -13.82
CA SER A 218 -17.73 -0.49 -13.03
C SER A 218 -17.81 -1.78 -13.87
N PRO A 219 -17.74 -2.96 -13.23
CA PRO A 219 -17.90 -4.24 -13.93
C PRO A 219 -19.17 -4.20 -14.77
N LYS A 220 -19.08 -4.60 -16.05
CA LYS A 220 -20.28 -4.77 -16.87
C LYS A 220 -21.15 -5.81 -16.16
N PRO A 221 -22.40 -5.46 -15.77
CA PRO A 221 -23.30 -6.47 -15.26
C PRO A 221 -23.45 -7.56 -16.32
N ALA A 222 -23.41 -8.82 -15.88
CA ALA A 222 -23.68 -9.96 -16.75
C ALA A 222 -24.92 -9.64 -17.60
N THR A 223 -24.79 -9.84 -18.91
CA THR A 223 -25.79 -9.54 -19.93
C THR A 223 -27.18 -10.01 -19.46
N GLY A 224 -28.01 -9.06 -19.03
CA GLY A 224 -29.32 -9.39 -18.44
C GLY A 224 -30.14 -8.23 -17.87
N SER A 225 -29.63 -7.01 -17.74
CA SER A 225 -30.45 -5.86 -17.37
C SER A 225 -30.02 -4.61 -18.11
N GLN A 226 -30.48 -4.49 -19.36
CA GLN A 226 -30.59 -3.20 -20.01
C GLN A 226 -31.67 -2.38 -19.29
N GLU A 227 -31.34 -1.71 -18.19
CA GLU A 227 -32.11 -0.53 -17.82
C GLU A 227 -31.68 0.62 -18.73
N ARG A 228 -32.24 0.63 -19.94
CA ARG A 228 -32.32 1.86 -20.72
C ARG A 228 -33.23 2.80 -19.94
N LYS A 229 -32.65 3.80 -19.26
CA LYS A 229 -33.41 4.98 -18.83
C LYS A 229 -33.85 5.73 -20.09
N VAL A 230 -34.99 5.32 -20.64
CA VAL A 230 -35.70 6.06 -21.67
C VAL A 230 -36.41 7.20 -20.94
N TRP A 231 -35.95 8.42 -21.18
CA TRP A 231 -36.58 9.63 -20.68
C TRP A 231 -38.05 9.63 -21.12
N LYS A 232 -38.98 9.55 -20.17
CA LYS A 232 -40.40 9.87 -20.42
C LYS A 232 -40.63 11.29 -19.91
N TYR A 233 -40.59 12.24 -20.82
CA TYR A 233 -41.40 13.45 -20.70
C TYR A 233 -42.23 13.55 -21.96
N MET A 234 -43.48 13.12 -21.84
CA MET A 234 -44.63 13.70 -22.53
C MET A 234 -45.85 13.33 -21.71
N ASP A 235 -46.43 14.29 -21.00
CA ASP A 235 -47.87 14.47 -21.08
C ASP A 235 -48.22 15.95 -20.98
N LYS A 236 -49.30 16.24 -21.73
CA LYS A 236 -49.83 17.49 -22.28
C LYS A 236 -49.98 18.69 -21.34
#